data_AF-A0A2N0ZER2-F1
#
_entry.id   AF-A0A2N0ZER2-F1
#
_cell.length_a   1.000
_cell.length_b   1.000
_cell.length_c   1.000
_cell.angle_alpha   90.00
_cell.angle_beta   90.00
_cell.angle_gamma   90.00
#
_symmetry.space_group_name_H-M   'P 1'
#
loop_
_entity.id
_entity.type
_entity.pdbx_description
1 polymer ?
#
loop_
_entity_poly.entity_id
_entity_poly.type
_entity_poly.pdbx_seq_one_letter_code
_entity_poly.pdbx_strand_id
1 'polypeptide(L)'
;MQRFSLANAISETMLSHKEKQTMLNLLVHLPDCSSICHGDYHTDNVIAHNGLAVVLDWMTAKCGNPVPDVARTYMLMTYASLSIAKKDILQ
;
A
#
# COMPACT_ATOMS: atom_id res chain seq x y z
N MET A 1 -7.84 -6.82 11.65
CA MET A 1 -8.17 -5.40 11.36
C MET A 1 -6.96 -4.71 10.73
N GLN A 2 -7.17 -3.78 9.79
CA GLN A 2 -6.10 -3.16 8.99
C GLN A 2 -5.02 -2.47 9.84
N ARG A 3 -5.41 -1.63 10.82
CA ARG A 3 -4.47 -0.91 11.69
C ARG A 3 -3.49 -1.83 12.42
N PHE A 4 -4.01 -2.93 12.99
CA PHE A 4 -3.15 -3.91 13.66
C PHE A 4 -2.11 -4.50 12.72
N SER A 5 -2.51 -4.81 11.48
CA SER A 5 -1.57 -5.30 10.47
C SER A 5 -0.51 -4.28 10.08
N LEU A 6 -0.87 -3.00 9.99
CA LEU A 6 0.08 -1.92 9.67
C LEU A 6 1.06 -1.70 10.83
N ALA A 7 0.57 -1.74 12.07
CA ALA A 7 1.43 -1.65 13.26
C ALA A 7 2.44 -2.81 13.32
N ASN A 8 2.00 -4.04 13.01
CA ASN A 8 2.89 -5.19 12.94
C ASN A 8 3.94 -5.02 11.84
N ALA A 9 3.54 -4.61 10.64
CA ALA A 9 4.45 -4.35 9.53
C ALA A 9 5.50 -3.28 9.88
N ILE A 10 5.13 -2.20 10.58
CA ILE A 10 6.06 -1.17 11.05
C ILE A 10 7.10 -1.79 12.02
N SER A 11 6.66 -2.65 12.92
CA SER A 11 7.55 -3.29 13.92
C SER A 11 8.60 -4.20 13.28
N GLU A 12 8.28 -4.85 12.17
CA GLU A 12 9.15 -5.76 11.42
C GLU A 12 10.17 -5.04 10.51
N THR A 13 10.02 -3.72 10.30
CA THR A 13 10.98 -2.95 9.48
C THR A 13 12.37 -2.82 10.13
N MET A 14 13.38 -2.52 9.31
CA MET A 14 14.74 -2.18 9.77
C MET A 14 14.91 -0.70 10.18
N LEU A 15 13.81 0.04 10.30
CA LEU A 15 13.83 1.45 10.71
C LEU A 15 14.32 1.61 12.15
N SER A 16 14.88 2.78 12.47
CA SER A 16 15.24 3.13 13.84
C SER A 16 14.01 3.16 14.76
N HIS A 17 14.23 3.03 16.07
CA HIS A 17 13.15 3.13 17.05
C HIS A 17 12.37 4.46 16.92
N LYS A 18 13.07 5.57 16.64
CA LYS A 18 12.46 6.89 16.47
C LYS A 18 11.55 6.94 15.24
N GLU A 19 11.96 6.37 14.12
CA GLU A 19 11.15 6.30 12.90
C GLU A 19 9.93 5.40 13.10
N LYS A 20 10.10 4.22 13.70
CA LYS A 20 8.98 3.33 14.04
C LYS A 20 7.96 4.03 14.92
N GLN A 21 8.40 4.73 15.98
CA GLN A 21 7.52 5.49 16.85
C GLN A 21 6.78 6.61 16.10
N THR A 22 7.47 7.30 15.19
CA THR A 22 6.86 8.34 14.35
C THR A 22 5.75 7.77 13.48
N MET A 23 5.99 6.63 12.82
CA MET A 23 5.00 5.95 11.99
C MET A 23 3.81 5.42 12.80
N LEU A 24 4.07 4.84 13.98
CA LEU A 24 3.01 4.38 14.87
C LEU A 24 2.14 5.54 15.36
N ASN A 25 2.74 6.68 15.68
CA ASN A 25 1.99 7.89 16.06
C ASN A 25 1.11 8.37 14.90
N LEU A 26 1.62 8.41 13.67
CA LEU A 26 0.81 8.75 12.49
C LEU A 26 -0.35 7.77 12.30
N LEU A 27 -0.10 6.47 12.46
CA LEU A 27 -1.11 5.42 12.30
C LEU A 27 -2.27 5.56 13.30
N VAL A 28 -1.99 5.93 14.56
CA VAL A 28 -3.00 6.16 15.59
C VAL A 28 -3.89 7.37 15.28
N HIS A 29 -3.35 8.39 14.59
CA HIS A 29 -4.09 9.60 14.24
C HIS A 29 -4.89 9.50 12.94
N LEU A 30 -4.81 8.37 12.22
CA LEU A 30 -5.71 8.18 11.07
C LEU A 30 -7.17 8.17 11.55
N PRO A 31 -8.13 8.59 10.71
CA PRO A 31 -9.55 8.42 11.01
C PRO A 31 -9.92 6.94 11.09
N ASP A 32 -10.84 6.62 12.00
CA ASP A 32 -11.49 5.30 12.00
C ASP A 32 -12.41 5.18 10.80
N CYS A 33 -12.29 4.06 10.10
CA CYS A 33 -13.14 3.69 8.96
C CYS A 33 -13.29 2.17 8.95
N SER A 34 -14.41 1.70 8.40
CA SER A 34 -14.76 0.29 8.29
C SER A 34 -14.93 -0.16 6.83
N SER A 35 -14.25 0.51 5.90
CA SER A 35 -14.28 0.16 4.48
C SER A 35 -13.52 -1.14 4.24
N ILE A 36 -13.97 -1.94 3.27
CA ILE A 36 -13.19 -3.05 2.74
C ILE A 36 -12.05 -2.43 1.93
N CYS A 37 -10.84 -2.52 2.45
CA CYS A 37 -9.61 -2.08 1.79
C CYS A 37 -8.92 -3.30 1.19
N HIS A 38 -8.33 -3.13 0.02
CA HIS A 38 -7.67 -4.19 -0.72
C HIS A 38 -6.42 -4.70 -0.01
N GLY A 39 -5.59 -3.80 0.54
CA GLY A 39 -4.32 -4.14 1.19
C GLY A 39 -3.15 -4.32 0.21
N ASP A 40 -3.41 -4.36 -1.10
CA ASP A 40 -2.42 -4.43 -2.16
C ASP A 40 -2.94 -3.82 -3.47
N TYR A 41 -3.63 -2.68 -3.37
CA TYR A 41 -4.20 -2.05 -4.54
C TYR A 41 -3.11 -1.36 -5.40
N HIS A 42 -3.01 -1.74 -6.66
CA HIS A 42 -2.18 -1.10 -7.68
C HIS A 42 -2.68 -1.43 -9.09
N THR A 43 -2.16 -0.71 -10.09
CA THR A 43 -2.62 -0.80 -11.49
C THR A 43 -2.55 -2.21 -12.05
N ASP A 44 -1.53 -3.00 -11.70
CA ASP A 44 -1.39 -4.38 -12.21
C ASP A 44 -2.46 -5.35 -11.65
N ASN A 45 -3.12 -4.99 -10.54
CA ASN A 45 -4.25 -5.76 -9.97
C ASN A 45 -5.61 -5.30 -10.53
N VAL A 46 -5.63 -4.46 -11.57
CA VAL A 46 -6.85 -3.96 -12.20
C VAL A 46 -6.88 -4.35 -13.67
N ILE A 47 -7.90 -5.12 -14.06
CA ILE A 47 -8.21 -5.39 -15.47
C ILE A 47 -9.27 -4.40 -15.93
N ALA A 48 -8.97 -3.65 -16.99
CA ALA A 48 -9.93 -2.78 -17.67
C ALA A 48 -10.37 -3.41 -19.00
N HIS A 49 -11.69 -3.58 -19.18
CA HIS A 49 -12.27 -4.06 -20.44
C HIS A 49 -13.62 -3.40 -20.70
N ASN A 50 -13.83 -2.85 -21.91
CA ASN A 50 -15.07 -2.17 -22.33
C ASN A 50 -15.56 -1.11 -21.33
N GLY A 51 -14.65 -0.32 -20.76
CA GLY A 51 -14.99 0.73 -19.78
C GLY A 51 -15.31 0.22 -18.37
N LEU A 52 -15.27 -1.09 -18.13
CA LEU A 52 -15.41 -1.69 -16.81
C LEU A 52 -14.04 -2.03 -16.24
N ALA A 53 -13.85 -1.76 -14.95
CA ALA A 53 -12.66 -2.13 -14.20
C ALA A 53 -13.00 -3.23 -13.19
N VAL A 54 -12.21 -4.30 -13.20
CA VAL A 54 -12.30 -5.41 -12.24
C VAL A 54 -11.01 -5.44 -11.44
N VAL A 55 -11.14 -5.44 -10.11
CA VAL A 55 -10.01 -5.54 -9.17
C VAL A 55 -9.81 -7.00 -8.79
N LEU A 56 -8.59 -7.51 -8.94
CA LEU A 56 -8.18 -8.89 -8.66
C LEU A 56 -7.42 -9.00 -7.33
N ASP A 57 -7.10 -10.21 -6.88
CA ASP A 57 -6.17 -10.48 -5.76
C ASP A 57 -6.55 -9.93 -4.38
N TRP A 58 -7.82 -10.12 -4.01
CA TRP A 58 -8.39 -9.71 -2.72
C TRP A 58 -7.89 -10.48 -1.48
N MET A 59 -6.91 -11.38 -1.60
CA MET A 59 -6.44 -12.22 -0.49
C MET A 59 -5.83 -11.43 0.68
N THR A 60 -5.39 -10.19 0.44
CA THR A 60 -4.82 -9.29 1.45
C THR A 60 -5.84 -8.31 2.05
N ALA A 61 -7.12 -8.42 1.66
CA ALA A 61 -8.16 -7.47 2.03
C ALA A 61 -8.43 -7.40 3.53
N LYS A 62 -8.64 -6.17 4.02
CA LYS A 62 -8.87 -5.87 5.44
C LYS A 62 -9.89 -4.77 5.59
N CYS A 63 -10.72 -4.86 6.63
CA CYS A 63 -11.56 -3.75 7.06
C CYS A 63 -10.69 -2.65 7.70
N GLY A 64 -10.86 -1.40 7.26
CA GLY A 64 -10.10 -0.24 7.74
C GLY A 64 -10.31 1.05 6.95
N ASN A 65 -9.26 1.87 6.93
CA ASN A 65 -9.21 3.16 6.25
C ASN A 65 -8.65 2.98 4.83
N PRO A 66 -9.22 3.59 3.78
CA PRO A 66 -8.75 3.42 2.40
C PRO A 66 -7.44 4.17 2.07
N VAL A 67 -6.99 5.11 2.92
CA VAL A 67 -5.77 5.91 2.69
C VAL A 67 -4.51 5.07 2.42
N PRO A 68 -4.24 3.95 3.11
CA PRO A 68 -3.09 3.08 2.82
C PRO A 68 -3.11 2.49 1.41
N ASP A 69 -4.28 2.13 0.86
CA ASP A 69 -4.38 1.64 -0.53
C ASP A 69 -4.01 2.77 -1.51
N VAL A 70 -4.55 3.98 -1.29
CA VAL A 70 -4.22 5.17 -2.09
C VAL A 70 -2.73 5.48 -2.03
N ALA A 71 -2.14 5.48 -0.83
CA ALA A 71 -0.73 5.76 -0.63
C ALA A 71 0.16 4.74 -1.34
N ARG A 72 -0.16 3.44 -1.25
CA ARG A 72 0.55 2.38 -1.97
C ARG A 72 0.47 2.59 -3.48
N THR A 73 -0.74 2.77 -4.03
CA THR A 73 -0.93 2.99 -5.48
C THR A 73 -0.15 4.22 -5.94
N TYR A 74 -0.25 5.33 -5.22
CA TYR A 74 0.48 6.56 -5.53
C TYR A 74 2.00 6.35 -5.53
N MET A 75 2.54 5.68 -4.50
CA MET A 75 3.97 5.38 -4.44
C MET A 75 4.41 4.52 -5.62
N LEU A 76 3.67 3.45 -5.94
CA LEU A 76 4.00 2.57 -7.05
C LEU A 76 3.92 3.31 -8.39
N MET A 77 2.87 4.09 -8.64
CA MET A 77 2.77 4.90 -9.87
C MET A 77 3.89 5.94 -9.99
N THR A 78 4.29 6.56 -8.88
CA THR A 78 5.33 7.60 -8.87
C THR A 78 6.72 7.00 -9.13
N TYR A 79 7.00 5.81 -8.60
CA TYR A 79 8.34 5.23 -8.58
C TYR A 79 8.51 4.00 -9.50
N ALA A 80 7.45 3.49 -10.13
CA ALA A 80 7.51 2.32 -11.03
C ALA A 80 8.53 2.51 -12.16
N SER A 81 8.66 3.73 -12.69
CA SER A 81 9.59 4.07 -13.78
C SER A 81 11.07 3.95 -13.38
N LEU A 82 11.40 4.00 -12.08
CA LEU A 82 12.79 3.85 -11.62
C LEU A 82 13.32 2.42 -11.79
N SER A 83 12.45 1.42 -11.94
CA SER A 83 12.84 0.03 -12.15
C SER A 83 13.22 -0.29 -13.60
N ILE A 84 12.64 0.43 -14.57
CA ILE A 84 12.92 0.23 -16.00
C ILE A 84 14.31 0.79 -16.36
N ALA A 85 14.66 1.96 -15.83
CA ALA A 85 15.93 2.63 -16.13
C ALA A 85 17.20 1.89 -15.64
N LYS A 86 17.09 0.92 -14.72
CA LYS A 86 18.23 0.11 -14.29
C LYS A 86 18.50 -1.12 -15.17
N LYS A 87 17.53 -1.56 -15.99
CA LYS A 87 17.70 -2.71 -16.88
C LYS A 87 18.51 -2.39 -18.13
N ASP A 88 18.56 -1.12 -18.53
CA ASP A 88 19.25 -0.69 -19.76
C ASP A 88 20.73 -0.29 -19.56
N ILE A 89 21.24 -0.32 -18.32
CA ILE A 89 22.65 0.08 -18.01
C ILE A 89 23.54 -1.15 -17.71
N LEU A 90 23.03 -2.37 -17.88
CA LEU A 90 23.79 -3.62 -17.68
C LEU A 90 23.70 -4.60 -18.87
N GLN A 91 23.59 -4.10 -20.11
CA GLN A 91 23.93 -4.88 -21.31
C GLN A 91 25.20 -4.36 -21.96
#